data_AF-A0A4Q0Z1Y1-F1
#
_entry.id   AF-A0A4Q0Z1Y1-F1
#
_cell.length_a   1.000
_cell.length_b   1.000
_cell.length_c   1.000
_cell.angle_alpha   90.00
_cell.angle_beta   90.00
_cell.angle_gamma   90.00
#
_symmetry.space_group_name_H-M   'P 1'
#
loop_
_entity.id
_entity.type
_entity.pdbx_description
1 polymer ?
#
loop_
_entity_poly.entity_id
_entity_poly.type
_entity_poly.pdbx_seq_one_letter_code
_entity_poly.pdbx_strand_id
1 'polypeptide(L)'
;MELNSYSQSASSIYQQLAQKRSELANIDKKEVEKAASDDYDKTNASNEKFDKQDYDRVLDKYKNLDAQVKTHEQAHAANGTTTAPIQYNYHVGPDGKLYANGGSVRLDTSMPEDEGAANAKLEELKSASSAPSELSSADAQIARTANLNKMLLHSQEDTQGVNNENR
;
A
#
# COMPACT_ATOMS: atom_id res chain seq x y z
N MET A 1 -39.78 22.24 -73.06
CA MET A 1 -38.87 21.19 -73.55
C MET A 1 -37.47 21.66 -73.21
N GLU A 2 -36.93 21.19 -72.08
CA GLU A 2 -35.50 20.97 -71.82
C GLU A 2 -35.42 20.07 -70.57
N LEU A 3 -34.80 18.90 -70.75
CA LEU A 3 -34.47 17.91 -69.75
C LEU A 3 -33.03 18.16 -69.30
N ASN A 4 -32.69 17.60 -68.14
CA ASN A 4 -31.40 16.93 -67.87
C ASN A 4 -30.36 17.67 -67.01
N SER A 5 -30.33 17.39 -65.69
CA SER A 5 -29.08 17.36 -64.87
C SER A 5 -29.22 16.77 -63.46
N TYR A 6 -30.12 15.81 -63.20
CA TYR A 6 -30.31 15.24 -61.84
C TYR A 6 -30.02 13.74 -61.75
N SER A 7 -28.95 13.28 -62.40
CA SER A 7 -28.38 11.95 -62.15
C SER A 7 -26.86 12.02 -62.11
N GLN A 8 -26.32 12.73 -61.12
CA GLN A 8 -25.01 12.33 -60.60
C GLN A 8 -25.27 11.20 -59.60
N SER A 9 -24.99 9.99 -60.09
CA SER A 9 -25.29 8.69 -59.49
C SER A 9 -25.01 8.61 -57.99
N ALA A 10 -25.89 7.97 -57.22
CA ALA A 10 -25.63 7.63 -55.82
C ALA A 10 -24.23 6.97 -55.63
N SER A 11 -23.73 6.25 -56.63
CA SER A 11 -22.38 5.68 -56.67
C SER A 11 -21.26 6.72 -56.49
N SER A 12 -21.35 7.92 -57.07
CA SER A 12 -20.30 8.93 -56.95
C SER A 12 -20.28 9.57 -55.55
N ILE A 13 -21.45 9.68 -54.91
CA ILE A 13 -21.57 10.15 -53.53
C ILE A 13 -20.96 9.13 -52.57
N TYR A 14 -21.26 7.83 -52.75
CA TYR A 14 -20.67 6.78 -51.94
C TYR A 14 -19.14 6.67 -52.13
N GLN A 15 -18.64 6.89 -53.34
CA GLN A 15 -17.20 6.88 -53.63
C GLN A 15 -16.47 8.08 -53.00
N GLN A 16 -17.07 9.27 -53.07
CA GLN A 16 -16.56 10.46 -52.36
C GLN A 16 -16.59 10.30 -50.84
N LEU A 17 -17.63 9.65 -50.28
CA LEU A 17 -17.73 9.38 -48.85
C LEU A 17 -16.65 8.38 -48.39
N ALA A 18 -16.37 7.35 -49.20
CA ALA A 18 -15.30 6.39 -48.95
C ALA A 18 -13.91 7.05 -49.04
N GLN A 19 -13.69 7.93 -50.02
CA GLN A 19 -12.46 8.71 -50.15
C GLN A 19 -12.27 9.66 -48.96
N LYS A 20 -13.32 10.41 -48.57
CA LYS A 20 -13.31 11.26 -47.37
C LYS A 20 -13.03 10.47 -46.09
N ARG A 21 -13.58 9.27 -45.96
CA ARG A 21 -13.30 8.37 -44.82
C ARG A 21 -11.87 7.85 -44.83
N SER A 22 -11.31 7.55 -45.99
CA SER A 22 -9.89 7.17 -46.11
C SER A 22 -8.95 8.35 -45.85
N GLU A 23 -9.31 9.56 -46.27
CA GLU A 23 -8.59 10.80 -45.94
C GLU A 23 -8.62 11.06 -44.44
N LEU A 24 -9.79 10.93 -43.79
CA LEU A 24 -9.94 11.05 -42.34
C LEU A 24 -9.12 9.99 -41.58
N ALA A 25 -9.12 8.73 -42.04
CA ALA A 25 -8.28 7.68 -41.44
C ALA A 25 -6.77 7.93 -41.61
N ASN A 26 -6.37 8.56 -42.72
CA ASN A 26 -4.98 8.97 -42.95
C ASN A 26 -4.60 10.21 -42.13
N ILE A 27 -5.56 11.10 -41.80
CA ILE A 27 -5.39 12.22 -40.87
C ILE A 27 -5.23 11.67 -39.45
N ASP A 28 -6.06 10.73 -39.00
CA ASP A 28 -5.89 10.07 -37.71
C ASP A 28 -4.52 9.38 -37.60
N LYS A 29 -4.05 8.71 -38.65
CA LYS A 29 -2.71 8.08 -38.62
C LYS A 29 -1.57 9.11 -38.63
N LYS A 30 -1.68 10.21 -39.38
CA LYS A 30 -0.68 11.30 -39.38
C LYS A 30 -0.70 12.13 -38.11
N GLU A 31 -1.86 12.37 -37.50
CA GLU A 31 -2.00 13.06 -36.22
C GLU A 31 -1.58 12.16 -35.06
N VAL A 32 -1.81 10.84 -35.12
CA VAL A 32 -1.28 9.89 -34.13
C VAL A 32 0.23 9.71 -34.28
N GLU A 33 0.79 9.64 -35.49
CA GLU A 33 2.25 9.58 -35.69
C GLU A 33 2.93 10.91 -35.35
N LYS A 34 2.28 12.06 -35.63
CA LYS A 34 2.81 13.40 -35.29
C LYS A 34 2.59 13.75 -33.82
N ALA A 35 1.51 13.31 -33.18
CA ALA A 35 1.33 13.42 -31.74
C ALA A 35 2.23 12.44 -30.99
N ALA A 36 2.47 11.23 -31.52
CA ALA A 36 3.45 10.31 -30.95
C ALA A 36 4.89 10.78 -31.15
N SER A 37 5.22 11.52 -32.22
CA SER A 37 6.56 12.11 -32.40
C SER A 37 6.73 13.45 -31.65
N ASP A 38 5.71 14.31 -31.65
CA ASP A 38 5.77 15.62 -30.97
C ASP A 38 5.60 15.49 -29.45
N ASP A 39 4.89 14.48 -28.93
CA ASP A 39 4.80 14.18 -27.49
C ASP A 39 6.06 13.47 -26.99
N TYR A 40 6.66 12.58 -27.78
CA TYR A 40 7.95 11.96 -27.44
C TYR A 40 9.11 12.97 -27.47
N ASP A 41 9.06 13.99 -28.33
CA ASP A 41 10.10 15.03 -28.41
C ASP A 41 9.86 16.21 -27.45
N LYS A 42 8.60 16.57 -27.12
CA LYS A 42 8.30 17.62 -26.12
C LYS A 42 8.36 17.15 -24.67
N THR A 43 8.11 15.87 -24.38
CA THR A 43 8.35 15.32 -23.02
C THR A 43 9.85 15.14 -22.73
N ASN A 44 10.71 15.17 -23.76
CA ASN A 44 12.16 15.23 -23.62
C ASN A 44 12.73 16.66 -23.56
N ALA A 45 11.91 17.70 -23.77
CA ALA A 45 12.33 19.09 -23.59
C ALA A 45 12.22 19.56 -22.11
N SER A 46 11.55 18.77 -21.26
CA SER A 46 11.66 18.81 -19.80
C SER A 46 12.65 17.76 -19.29
N ASN A 47 13.74 17.51 -20.02
CA ASN A 47 14.98 16.98 -19.45
C ASN A 47 15.61 18.07 -18.55
N GLU A 48 14.84 18.54 -17.56
CA GLU A 48 15.43 18.94 -16.30
C GLU A 48 16.17 17.70 -15.84
N LYS A 49 17.50 17.76 -15.95
CA LYS A 49 18.40 16.78 -15.36
C LYS A 49 17.81 16.41 -14.01
N PHE A 50 17.37 15.17 -13.83
CA PHE A 50 17.29 14.61 -12.50
C PHE A 50 18.67 14.85 -11.90
N ASP A 51 18.77 15.86 -11.05
CA ASP A 51 20.03 16.21 -10.44
C ASP A 51 20.47 14.97 -9.68
N LYS A 52 21.77 14.68 -9.70
CA LYS A 52 22.35 13.63 -8.86
C LYS A 52 21.88 13.80 -7.41
N GLN A 53 21.69 15.04 -6.97
CA GLN A 53 21.10 15.38 -5.67
C GLN A 53 19.69 14.84 -5.47
N ASP A 54 18.83 14.88 -6.49
CA ASP A 54 17.47 14.35 -6.43
C ASP A 54 17.45 12.83 -6.39
N TYR A 55 18.29 12.19 -7.19
CA TYR A 55 18.49 10.74 -7.13
C TYR A 55 18.94 10.30 -5.74
N ASP A 56 19.97 10.94 -5.20
CA ASP A 56 20.53 10.63 -3.88
C ASP A 56 19.48 10.85 -2.78
N ARG A 57 18.72 11.96 -2.84
CA ARG A 57 17.62 12.26 -1.91
C ARG A 57 16.52 11.21 -1.93
N VAL A 58 16.11 10.74 -3.12
CA VAL A 58 15.10 9.69 -3.24
C VAL A 58 15.67 8.38 -2.68
N LEU A 59 16.87 7.99 -3.08
CA LEU A 59 17.51 6.77 -2.61
C LEU A 59 17.64 6.74 -1.08
N ASP A 60 17.99 7.85 -0.46
CA ASP A 60 18.10 7.95 0.99
C ASP A 60 16.73 7.85 1.68
N LYS A 61 15.65 8.33 1.07
CA LYS A 61 14.28 8.07 1.58
C LYS A 61 13.98 6.57 1.61
N TYR A 62 14.31 5.83 0.55
CA TYR A 62 14.10 4.38 0.50
C TYR A 62 14.91 3.65 1.58
N LYS A 63 16.19 4.01 1.77
CA LYS A 63 17.03 3.44 2.83
C LYS A 63 16.48 3.75 4.23
N ASN A 64 16.05 4.99 4.46
CA ASN A 64 15.52 5.41 5.75
C ASN A 64 14.21 4.69 6.07
N LEU A 65 13.30 4.57 5.11
CA LEU A 65 12.06 3.80 5.27
C LEU A 65 12.35 2.32 5.55
N ASP A 66 13.27 1.71 4.81
CA ASP A 66 13.66 0.30 5.03
C ASP A 66 14.20 0.07 6.44
N ALA A 67 15.09 0.95 6.91
CA ALA A 67 15.63 0.85 8.27
C ALA A 67 14.55 1.06 9.34
N GLN A 68 13.65 2.02 9.14
CA GLN A 68 12.54 2.29 10.06
C GLN A 68 11.59 1.10 10.15
N VAL A 69 11.12 0.58 9.01
CA VAL A 69 10.22 -0.58 8.96
C VAL A 69 10.86 -1.79 9.62
N LYS A 70 12.10 -2.13 9.29
CA LYS A 70 12.79 -3.27 9.90
C LYS A 70 12.93 -3.11 11.41
N THR A 71 13.30 -1.92 11.87
CA THR A 71 13.43 -1.64 13.31
C THR A 71 12.07 -1.73 14.00
N HIS A 72 11.01 -1.22 13.37
CA HIS A 72 9.63 -1.27 13.86
C HIS A 72 9.16 -2.71 14.04
N GLU A 73 9.24 -3.52 13.00
CA GLU A 73 8.82 -4.93 13.08
C GLU A 73 9.71 -5.73 14.04
N GLN A 74 11.02 -5.49 14.05
CA GLN A 74 11.92 -6.17 14.96
C GLN A 74 11.62 -5.84 16.43
N ALA A 75 11.22 -4.60 16.73
CA ALA A 75 10.84 -4.21 18.09
C ALA A 75 9.61 -4.98 18.57
N HIS A 76 8.59 -5.17 17.73
CA HIS A 76 7.45 -6.03 18.05
C HIS A 76 7.88 -7.48 18.30
N ALA A 77 8.66 -8.06 17.38
CA ALA A 77 9.06 -9.46 17.45
C ALA A 77 10.02 -9.76 18.62
N ALA A 78 10.81 -8.79 19.07
CA ALA A 78 11.74 -8.95 20.19
C ALA A 78 11.05 -8.92 21.56
N ASN A 79 9.84 -8.33 21.64
CA ASN A 79 9.14 -8.12 22.91
C ASN A 79 7.92 -9.04 23.10
N GLY A 80 7.72 -10.01 22.21
CA GLY A 80 6.66 -10.99 22.36
C GLY A 80 6.84 -12.25 21.53
N THR A 81 6.10 -13.28 21.92
CA THR A 81 6.06 -14.57 21.24
C THR A 81 5.39 -14.40 19.88
N THR A 82 6.11 -14.77 18.82
CA THR A 82 5.62 -14.71 17.44
C THR A 82 5.17 -16.09 16.96
N THR A 83 4.13 -16.12 16.15
CA THR A 83 3.59 -17.36 15.53
C THR A 83 4.10 -17.58 14.11
N ALA A 84 4.76 -16.58 13.54
CA ALA A 84 5.33 -16.62 12.20
C ALA A 84 6.52 -15.68 12.10
N PRO A 85 7.44 -15.89 11.12
CA PRO A 85 8.49 -14.94 10.81
C PRO A 85 7.93 -13.57 10.41
N ILE A 86 8.71 -12.52 10.67
CA ILE A 86 8.41 -11.15 10.24
C ILE A 86 8.17 -11.13 8.72
N GLN A 87 7.10 -10.48 8.30
CA GLN A 87 6.77 -10.27 6.90
C GLN A 87 7.12 -8.85 6.50
N TYR A 88 7.75 -8.69 5.34
CA TYR A 88 8.09 -7.39 4.79
C TYR A 88 7.49 -7.23 3.40
N ASN A 89 6.98 -6.02 3.13
CA ASN A 89 6.60 -5.58 1.80
C ASN A 89 7.76 -4.77 1.22
N TYR A 90 8.13 -5.06 -0.02
CA TYR A 90 9.29 -4.47 -0.67
C TYR A 90 8.91 -3.66 -1.90
N HIS A 91 9.64 -2.57 -2.13
CA HIS A 91 9.62 -1.80 -3.37
C HIS A 91 11.02 -1.73 -3.95
N VAL A 92 11.09 -1.65 -5.29
CA VAL A 92 12.34 -1.47 -6.01
C VAL A 92 12.70 0.03 -5.99
N GLY A 93 13.88 0.35 -5.46
CA GLY A 93 14.44 1.69 -5.45
C GLY A 93 15.05 2.09 -6.80
N PRO A 94 15.46 3.36 -6.95
CA PRO A 94 16.02 3.87 -8.20
C PRO A 94 17.38 3.23 -8.55
N ASP A 95 18.05 2.59 -7.58
CA ASP A 95 19.28 1.81 -7.77
C ASP A 95 19.02 0.32 -8.12
N GLY A 96 17.75 -0.07 -8.31
CA GLY A 96 17.34 -1.43 -8.63
C GLY A 96 17.29 -2.39 -7.45
N LYS A 97 17.52 -1.92 -6.21
CA LYS A 97 17.48 -2.76 -5.01
C LYS A 97 16.12 -2.76 -4.34
N LEU A 98 15.86 -3.81 -3.55
CA LEU A 98 14.64 -3.93 -2.76
C LEU A 98 14.79 -3.23 -1.41
N TYR A 99 13.78 -2.44 -1.04
CA TYR A 99 13.67 -1.71 0.22
C TYR A 99 12.31 -1.99 0.85
N ALA A 100 12.29 -2.28 2.16
CA ALA A 100 11.06 -2.48 2.89
C ALA A 100 10.31 -1.15 3.05
N ASN A 101 9.04 -1.13 2.68
CA ASN A 101 8.17 0.04 2.87
C ASN A 101 6.98 -0.24 3.82
N GLY A 102 6.85 -1.49 4.26
CA GLY A 102 5.92 -1.91 5.28
C GLY A 102 6.25 -3.31 5.76
N GLY A 103 5.68 -3.70 6.89
CA GLY A 103 5.87 -5.03 7.44
C GLY A 103 4.72 -5.41 8.36
N SER A 104 4.79 -6.63 8.88
CA SER A 104 3.92 -7.07 9.96
C SER A 104 4.55 -8.19 10.78
N VAL A 105 4.23 -8.19 12.07
CA VAL A 105 4.54 -9.27 13.01
C VAL A 105 3.25 -9.94 13.47
N ARG A 106 3.24 -11.28 13.46
CA ARG A 106 2.12 -12.06 14.00
C ARG A 106 2.43 -12.50 15.42
N LEU A 107 1.94 -11.75 16.40
CA LEU A 107 2.01 -12.10 17.80
C LEU A 107 1.08 -13.27 18.14
N ASP A 108 1.48 -14.10 19.08
CA ASP A 108 0.64 -15.15 19.64
C ASP A 108 -0.42 -14.55 20.55
N THR A 109 -1.68 -14.68 20.15
CA THR A 109 -2.86 -14.16 20.84
C THR A 109 -3.65 -15.24 21.58
N SER A 110 -3.12 -16.47 21.65
CA SER A 110 -3.73 -17.53 22.45
C SER A 110 -3.81 -17.10 23.91
N MET A 111 -4.91 -17.44 24.58
CA MET A 111 -5.13 -17.16 26.00
C MET A 111 -5.17 -18.48 26.77
N PRO A 112 -4.26 -18.68 27.73
CA PRO A 112 -4.31 -19.81 28.66
C PRO A 112 -5.58 -19.80 29.53
N GLU A 113 -5.99 -20.97 30.02
CA GLU A 113 -7.08 -21.10 31.00
C GLU A 113 -6.66 -20.69 32.41
N ASP A 114 -5.38 -20.85 32.75
CA ASP A 114 -4.83 -20.40 34.03
C ASP A 114 -4.74 -18.87 34.07
N GLU A 115 -5.35 -18.26 35.09
CA GLU A 115 -5.45 -16.81 35.23
C GLU A 115 -4.07 -16.13 35.33
N GLY A 116 -3.13 -16.74 36.04
CA GLY A 116 -1.76 -16.23 36.17
C GLY A 116 -1.03 -16.22 34.82
N ALA A 117 -1.14 -17.31 34.06
CA ALA A 117 -0.58 -17.42 32.73
C ALA A 117 -1.29 -16.47 31.73
N ALA A 118 -2.60 -16.28 31.85
CA ALA A 118 -3.36 -15.34 31.04
C ALA A 118 -2.93 -13.88 31.30
N ASN A 119 -2.74 -13.49 32.57
CA ASN A 119 -2.22 -12.17 32.92
C ASN A 119 -0.82 -11.93 32.35
N ALA A 120 0.08 -12.91 32.47
CA ALA A 120 1.42 -12.83 31.87
C ALA A 120 1.36 -12.67 30.34
N LYS A 121 0.47 -13.43 29.69
CA LYS A 121 0.25 -13.36 28.24
C LYS A 121 -0.30 -12.01 27.78
N LEU A 122 -1.22 -11.43 28.54
CA LEU A 122 -1.77 -10.10 28.27
C LEU A 122 -0.72 -9.00 28.44
N GLU A 123 0.15 -9.09 29.44
CA GLU A 123 1.27 -8.15 29.59
C GLU A 123 2.30 -8.29 28.47
N GLU A 124 2.63 -9.51 28.06
CA GLU A 124 3.49 -9.77 26.90
C GLU A 124 2.91 -9.12 25.64
N LEU A 125 1.62 -9.36 25.33
CA LEU A 125 0.94 -8.76 24.17
C LEU A 125 0.93 -7.23 24.22
N LYS A 126 0.66 -6.66 25.39
CA LYS A 126 0.69 -5.21 25.59
C LYS A 126 2.09 -4.66 25.35
N SER A 127 3.10 -5.25 25.98
CA SER A 127 4.50 -4.84 25.84
C SER A 127 4.95 -4.91 24.39
N ALA A 128 4.77 -6.07 23.73
CA ALA A 128 5.11 -6.28 22.33
C ALA A 128 4.42 -5.27 21.40
N SER A 129 3.11 -5.05 21.57
CA SER A 129 2.34 -4.14 20.74
C SER A 129 2.70 -2.68 20.98
N SER A 130 3.19 -2.32 22.17
CA SER A 130 3.62 -0.95 22.48
C SER A 130 5.14 -0.71 22.32
N ALA A 131 5.89 -1.71 21.85
CA ALA A 131 7.35 -1.68 21.86
C ALA A 131 8.00 -0.65 20.91
N PRO A 132 7.53 -0.46 19.66
CA PRO A 132 8.10 0.54 18.78
C PRO A 132 7.78 1.97 19.22
N SER A 133 8.64 2.92 18.86
CA SER A 133 8.46 4.33 19.19
C SER A 133 7.27 4.98 18.47
N GLU A 134 6.95 4.53 17.26
CA GLU A 134 5.81 5.01 16.48
C GLU A 134 4.79 3.88 16.34
N LEU A 135 3.68 3.94 17.06
CA LEU A 135 2.66 2.89 16.98
C LEU A 135 1.77 3.07 15.76
N SER A 136 1.48 1.97 15.05
CA SER A 136 0.37 1.96 14.11
C SER A 136 -0.97 1.97 14.85
N SER A 137 -2.06 2.25 14.14
CA SER A 137 -3.41 2.18 14.70
C SER A 137 -3.76 0.78 15.18
N ALA A 138 -3.27 -0.26 14.50
CA ALA A 138 -3.45 -1.65 14.86
C ALA A 138 -2.68 -2.00 16.15
N ASP A 139 -1.41 -1.60 16.24
CA ASP A 139 -0.57 -1.83 17.42
C ASP A 139 -1.18 -1.21 18.68
N ALA A 140 -1.59 0.06 18.55
CA ALA A 140 -2.24 0.77 19.63
C ALA A 140 -3.58 0.12 20.04
N GLN A 141 -4.32 -0.46 19.08
CA GLN A 141 -5.56 -1.19 19.38
C GLN A 141 -5.27 -2.48 20.14
N ILE A 142 -4.29 -3.28 19.71
CA ILE A 142 -3.92 -4.52 20.41
C ILE A 142 -3.47 -4.22 21.84
N ALA A 143 -2.62 -3.21 22.03
CA ALA A 143 -2.16 -2.79 23.36
C ALA A 143 -3.32 -2.38 24.28
N ARG A 144 -4.29 -1.61 23.75
CA ARG A 144 -5.50 -1.22 24.51
C ARG A 144 -6.37 -2.43 24.85
N THR A 145 -6.61 -3.33 23.90
CA THR A 145 -7.41 -4.54 24.12
C THR A 145 -6.76 -5.45 25.16
N ALA A 146 -5.44 -5.66 25.08
CA ALA A 146 -4.71 -6.45 26.07
C ALA A 146 -4.83 -5.85 27.48
N ASN A 147 -4.69 -4.53 27.59
CA ASN A 147 -4.84 -3.82 28.86
C ASN A 147 -6.27 -3.90 29.43
N LEU A 148 -7.30 -3.80 28.58
CA LEU A 148 -8.70 -3.97 29.00
C LEU A 148 -8.99 -5.39 29.48
N ASN A 149 -8.54 -6.41 28.75
CA ASN A 149 -8.71 -7.80 29.14
C ASN A 149 -8.03 -8.10 30.47
N LYS A 150 -6.86 -7.50 30.71
CA LYS A 150 -6.17 -7.63 32.00
C LYS A 150 -6.98 -7.04 33.15
N MET A 151 -7.55 -5.86 32.97
CA MET A 151 -8.43 -5.25 33.98
C MET A 151 -9.66 -6.12 34.28
N LEU A 152 -10.25 -6.70 33.23
CA LEU A 152 -11.39 -7.61 33.38
C LEU A 152 -11.01 -8.87 34.15
N LEU A 153 -9.83 -9.43 33.91
CA LEU A 153 -9.32 -10.60 34.62
C LEU A 153 -9.18 -10.33 36.12
N HIS A 154 -8.53 -9.22 36.50
CA HIS A 154 -8.38 -8.85 37.91
C HIS A 154 -9.70 -8.51 38.61
N SER A 155 -10.66 -7.90 37.90
CA SER A 155 -11.98 -7.65 38.46
C SER A 155 -12.75 -8.94 38.79
N GLN A 156 -12.45 -10.06 38.12
CA GLN A 156 -13.09 -11.35 38.40
C GLN A 156 -12.48 -12.00 39.65
N GLU A 157 -11.15 -11.90 39.83
CA GLU A 157 -10.45 -12.38 41.04
C GLU A 157 -11.05 -11.76 42.31
N ASP A 158 -11.24 -10.44 42.33
CA ASP A 158 -11.81 -9.72 43.48
C ASP A 158 -13.24 -10.21 43.82
N THR A 159 -14.04 -10.56 42.82
CA THR A 159 -15.42 -11.06 43.05
C THR A 159 -15.47 -12.51 43.52
N GLN A 160 -14.50 -13.36 43.15
CA GLN A 160 -14.44 -14.75 43.60
C GLN A 160 -13.84 -14.86 45.01
N GLY A 161 -12.91 -13.98 45.38
CA GLY A 161 -12.37 -13.88 46.74
C GLY A 161 -13.44 -13.58 47.80
N VAL A 162 -14.38 -12.68 47.49
CA VAL A 162 -15.45 -12.28 48.42
C VAL A 162 -16.47 -13.41 48.66
N ASN A 163 -16.65 -14.34 47.71
CA ASN A 163 -17.61 -15.45 47.87
C ASN A 163 -17.07 -16.62 48.70
N ASN A 164 -15.76 -16.71 48.91
CA ASN A 164 -15.13 -17.80 49.68
C ASN A 164 -14.91 -17.47 51.16
N GLU A 165 -15.06 -16.22 51.58
CA GLU A 165 -14.94 -15.84 53.01
C GLU A 165 -16.27 -15.94 53.79
N ASN A 166 -17.36 -16.34 53.13
CA ASN A 166 -18.71 -16.45 53.72
C ASN A 166 -19.25 -17.89 53.82
N ARG A 167 -18.37 -18.91 53.90
CA ARG A 167 -18.75 -20.32 54.10
C ARG A 167 -18.12 -20.94 55.33
#